data_AF-A0A2V8C3S0-F1
#
_entry.id   AF-A0A2V8C3S0-F1
#
_cell.length_a   1.000
_cell.length_b   1.000
_cell.length_c   1.000
_cell.angle_alpha   90.00
_cell.angle_beta   90.00
_cell.angle_gamma   90.00
#
_symmetry.space_group_name_H-M   'P 1'
#
loop_
_entity.id
_entity.type
_entity.pdbx_description
1 polymer ?
#
loop_
_entity_poly.entity_id
_entity_poly.type
_entity_poly.pdbx_seq_one_letter_code
_entity_poly.pdbx_strand_id
1 'polypeptide(L)'
;MSNFLSQLTASERARLLKELNYMNLEEIRGFCSERGIPYRIMAESANGKVKATKDTDRKPIVLARVRRYLTTGQVGQPTRIPAQIVREESPPARPGPRDRLYYRWYAKEFEGVMRLLRDLTAGRFKDGAVARVLAMEFWTRGEAPTFEEFARSWTKAKAEEYRLLTPEYAYLTDLKHHRADGEWKAVRKAKAKSALKTLARVAPV
;
A
#
# COMPACT_ATOMS: atom_id res chain seq x y z
N MET A 1 -8.37 22.00 16.50
CA MET A 1 -8.05 20.99 15.47
C MET A 1 -9.19 20.93 14.47
N SER A 2 -8.90 21.04 13.17
CA SER A 2 -9.92 21.22 12.14
C SER A 2 -10.41 19.87 11.61
N ASN A 3 -11.67 19.54 11.88
CA ASN A 3 -12.36 18.44 11.21
C ASN A 3 -12.90 18.96 9.87
N PHE A 4 -12.18 18.75 8.77
CA PHE A 4 -12.59 19.24 7.45
C PHE A 4 -13.94 18.65 6.99
N LEU A 5 -14.31 17.47 7.49
CA LEU A 5 -15.61 16.85 7.18
C LEU A 5 -16.80 17.54 7.88
N SER A 6 -16.58 18.42 8.86
CA SER A 6 -17.67 19.14 9.54
C SER A 6 -18.32 20.19 8.65
N GLN A 7 -17.64 20.62 7.59
CA GLN A 7 -18.17 21.54 6.58
C GLN A 7 -19.15 20.87 5.61
N LEU A 8 -19.25 19.54 5.65
CA LEU A 8 -20.11 18.75 4.78
C LEU A 8 -21.36 18.29 5.51
N THR A 9 -22.49 18.30 4.80
CA THR A 9 -23.69 17.57 5.21
C THR A 9 -23.39 16.07 5.35
N ALA A 10 -24.23 15.34 6.08
CA ALA A 10 -24.06 13.89 6.25
C ALA A 10 -24.04 13.14 4.89
N SER A 11 -24.89 13.55 3.95
CA SER A 11 -24.96 12.98 2.60
C SER A 11 -23.68 13.26 1.80
N GLU A 12 -23.18 14.50 1.80
CA GLU A 12 -21.94 14.85 1.11
C GLU A 12 -20.73 14.12 1.70
N ARG A 13 -20.69 13.96 3.02
CA ARG A 13 -19.63 13.21 3.71
C ARG A 13 -19.64 11.74 3.29
N ALA A 14 -20.82 11.10 3.29
CA ALA A 14 -20.96 9.71 2.87
C ALA A 14 -20.55 9.53 1.40
N ARG A 15 -20.97 10.45 0.52
CA ARG A 15 -20.58 10.46 -0.89
C ARG A 15 -19.07 10.60 -1.06
N LEU A 16 -18.44 11.59 -0.42
CA LEU A 16 -17.00 11.80 -0.49
C LEU A 16 -16.24 10.54 -0.07
N LEU A 17 -16.54 9.98 1.10
CA LEU A 17 -15.85 8.80 1.62
C LEU A 17 -15.97 7.59 0.69
N LYS A 18 -17.12 7.42 0.02
CA LYS A 18 -17.32 6.39 -1.01
C LYS A 18 -16.53 6.69 -2.29
N GLU A 19 -16.52 7.94 -2.75
CA GLU A 19 -15.86 8.35 -3.99
C GLU A 19 -14.33 8.36 -3.89
N LEU A 20 -13.77 8.56 -2.69
CA LEU A 20 -12.33 8.40 -2.43
C LEU A 20 -11.81 7.03 -2.89
N ASN A 21 -12.63 5.98 -2.76
CA ASN A 21 -12.27 4.63 -3.21
C ASN A 21 -12.07 4.53 -4.72
N TYR A 22 -12.61 5.47 -5.50
CA TYR A 22 -12.51 5.48 -6.96
C TYR A 22 -11.28 6.25 -7.46
N MET A 23 -10.63 7.03 -6.60
CA MET A 23 -9.41 7.73 -6.98
C MET A 23 -8.27 6.76 -7.29
N ASN A 24 -7.48 7.03 -8.30
CA ASN A 24 -6.26 6.28 -8.60
C ASN A 24 -5.09 6.78 -7.74
N LEU A 25 -3.96 6.05 -7.74
CA LEU A 25 -2.82 6.42 -6.90
C LEU A 25 -2.23 7.78 -7.24
N GLU A 26 -2.17 8.18 -8.50
CA GLU A 26 -1.65 9.50 -8.91
C GLU A 26 -2.54 10.64 -8.40
N GLU A 27 -3.86 10.51 -8.53
CA GLU A 27 -4.83 11.48 -8.01
C GLU A 27 -4.71 11.64 -6.49
N ILE A 28 -4.57 10.52 -5.77
CA ILE A 28 -4.39 10.53 -4.32
C ILE A 28 -3.04 11.17 -3.95
N ARG A 29 -1.97 10.84 -4.67
CA ARG A 29 -0.62 11.39 -4.44
C ARG A 29 -0.59 12.90 -4.68
N GLY A 30 -1.26 13.40 -5.72
CA GLY A 30 -1.39 14.84 -5.96
C GLY A 30 -2.00 15.55 -4.76
N PHE A 31 -3.15 15.07 -4.28
CA PHE A 31 -3.79 15.61 -3.07
C PHE A 31 -2.87 15.55 -1.84
N CYS A 32 -2.17 14.44 -1.65
CA CYS A 32 -1.27 14.24 -0.52
C CYS A 32 -0.05 15.17 -0.57
N SER A 33 0.57 15.34 -1.74
CA SER A 33 1.78 16.14 -1.94
C SER A 33 1.55 17.60 -1.59
N GLU A 34 0.44 18.18 -2.04
CA GLU A 34 0.07 19.57 -1.76
C GLU A 34 -0.15 19.86 -0.26
N ARG A 35 -0.47 18.83 0.53
CA ARG A 35 -0.86 18.95 1.95
C ARG A 35 0.13 18.32 2.92
N GLY A 36 1.29 17.90 2.43
CA GLY A 36 2.30 17.23 3.25
C GLY A 36 1.87 15.89 3.85
N ILE A 37 0.84 15.25 3.30
CA ILE A 37 0.40 13.92 3.75
C ILE A 37 1.41 12.90 3.21
N PRO A 38 2.06 12.10 4.07
CA PRO A 38 3.08 11.18 3.62
C PRO A 38 2.48 10.00 2.84
N TYR A 39 3.08 9.69 1.69
CA TYR A 39 2.73 8.53 0.86
C TYR A 39 3.95 7.74 0.37
N ARG A 40 5.16 8.24 0.60
CA ARG A 40 6.42 7.53 0.32
C ARG A 40 6.84 6.74 1.55
N ILE A 41 7.34 5.52 1.31
CA ILE A 41 7.92 4.70 2.36
C ILE A 41 9.31 5.24 2.67
N MET A 42 9.60 5.40 3.95
CA MET A 42 10.91 5.82 4.46
C MET A 42 11.68 4.59 4.92
N ALA A 43 12.99 4.58 4.69
CA ALA A 43 13.90 3.57 5.22
C ALA A 43 14.91 4.24 6.14
N GLU A 44 15.11 3.65 7.31
CA GLU A 44 16.19 3.98 8.22
C GLU A 44 17.47 3.27 7.79
N SER A 45 18.60 3.96 7.91
CA SER A 45 19.92 3.37 7.73
C SER A 45 20.61 3.17 9.08
N ALA A 46 21.63 2.32 9.12
CA ALA A 46 22.33 1.95 10.35
C ALA A 46 22.93 3.16 11.11
N ASN A 47 23.23 4.26 10.42
CA ASN A 47 23.72 5.51 11.01
C ASN A 47 22.60 6.45 11.52
N GLY A 48 21.35 5.97 11.60
CA GLY A 48 20.20 6.74 12.05
C GLY A 48 19.60 7.70 11.00
N LYS A 49 20.21 7.82 9.80
CA LYS A 49 19.63 8.65 8.73
C LYS A 49 18.40 7.98 8.15
N VAL A 50 17.38 8.79 7.84
CA VAL A 50 16.12 8.34 7.28
C VAL A 50 15.96 8.95 5.90
N LYS A 51 15.70 8.10 4.90
CA LYS A 51 15.57 8.52 3.50
C LYS A 51 14.29 8.00 2.90
N ALA A 52 13.69 8.80 2.01
CA ALA A 52 12.60 8.35 1.17
C ALA A 52 13.11 7.28 0.21
N THR A 53 12.35 6.19 0.11
CA THR A 53 12.61 5.10 -0.84
C THR A 53 11.91 5.40 -2.18
N LYS A 54 12.17 4.56 -3.19
CA LYS A 54 11.38 4.57 -4.43
C LYS A 54 9.98 3.98 -4.25
N ASP A 55 9.76 3.26 -3.15
CA ASP A 55 8.49 2.62 -2.85
C ASP A 55 7.50 3.62 -2.26
N THR A 56 6.24 3.44 -2.64
CA THR A 56 5.12 4.21 -2.09
C THR A 56 4.16 3.28 -1.38
N ASP A 57 3.48 3.82 -0.38
CA ASP A 57 2.41 3.11 0.29
C ASP A 57 1.30 2.71 -0.69
N ARG A 58 0.70 1.55 -0.41
CA ARG A 58 -0.42 1.02 -1.18
C ARG A 58 -1.64 1.93 -1.01
N LYS A 59 -2.52 1.92 -2.01
CA LYS A 59 -3.74 2.74 -2.03
C LYS A 59 -4.55 2.68 -0.73
N PRO A 60 -4.81 1.50 -0.10
CA PRO A 60 -5.54 1.46 1.17
C PRO A 60 -4.88 2.24 2.31
N ILE A 61 -3.55 2.17 2.42
CA ILE A 61 -2.77 2.89 3.44
C ILE A 61 -2.85 4.40 3.21
N VAL A 62 -2.63 4.83 1.96
CA VAL A 62 -2.67 6.26 1.62
C VAL A 62 -4.08 6.83 1.81
N LEU A 63 -5.13 6.11 1.40
CA LEU A 63 -6.51 6.54 1.63
C LEU A 63 -6.88 6.59 3.11
N ALA A 64 -6.39 5.65 3.93
CA ALA A 64 -6.58 5.73 5.37
C ALA A 64 -5.95 7.01 5.96
N ARG A 65 -4.77 7.42 5.50
CA ARG A 65 -4.16 8.71 5.88
C ARG A 65 -4.98 9.91 5.42
N VAL A 66 -5.47 9.91 4.18
CA VAL A 66 -6.36 10.97 3.69
C VAL A 66 -7.61 11.09 4.56
N ARG A 67 -8.27 9.97 4.89
CA ARG A 67 -9.46 9.98 5.76
C ARG A 67 -9.15 10.49 7.16
N ARG A 68 -8.02 10.07 7.75
CA ARG A 68 -7.55 10.59 9.04
C ARG A 68 -7.30 12.10 8.98
N TYR A 69 -6.60 12.57 7.95
CA TYR A 69 -6.35 13.99 7.73
C TYR A 69 -7.66 14.78 7.64
N LEU A 70 -8.62 14.31 6.85
CA LEU A 70 -9.94 14.93 6.72
C LEU A 70 -10.69 15.02 8.06
N THR A 71 -10.52 14.03 8.93
CA THR A 71 -11.23 13.96 10.22
C THR A 71 -10.54 14.76 11.33
N THR A 72 -9.21 14.82 11.31
CA THR A 72 -8.40 15.28 12.45
C THR A 72 -7.55 16.52 12.16
N GLY A 73 -7.35 16.85 10.88
CA GLY A 73 -6.38 17.85 10.44
C GLY A 73 -4.92 17.37 10.49
N GLN A 74 -4.65 16.15 10.95
CA GLN A 74 -3.28 15.65 11.14
C GLN A 74 -2.79 14.89 9.91
N VAL A 75 -1.60 15.26 9.43
CA VAL A 75 -0.93 14.58 8.30
C VAL A 75 -0.39 13.20 8.67
N GLY A 76 -0.11 12.96 9.96
CA GLY A 76 0.43 11.69 10.45
C GLY A 76 1.91 11.51 10.12
N GLN A 77 2.38 10.26 10.16
CA GLN A 77 3.78 9.89 9.93
C GLN A 77 3.89 8.95 8.71
N PRO A 78 5.03 8.99 7.98
CA PRO A 78 5.27 8.07 6.89
C PRO A 78 5.43 6.64 7.40
N THR A 79 5.15 5.68 6.52
CA THR A 79 5.54 4.28 6.76
C THR A 79 7.05 4.22 6.83
N ARG A 80 7.59 3.54 7.84
CA ARG A 80 9.02 3.46 8.09
C ARG A 80 9.46 2.01 8.18
N ILE A 81 10.53 1.69 7.46
CA ILE A 81 11.23 0.41 7.57
C ILE A 81 12.46 0.64 8.45
N PRO A 82 12.58 -0.06 9.59
CA PRO A 82 13.64 0.20 10.55
C PRO A 82 14.99 -0.34 10.07
N ALA A 83 16.08 0.27 10.57
CA ALA A 83 17.43 0.02 10.06
C ALA A 83 17.85 -1.46 10.10
N GLN A 84 17.40 -2.19 11.13
CA GLN A 84 17.68 -3.62 11.28
C GLN A 84 17.17 -4.48 10.13
N ILE A 85 16.19 -3.99 9.36
CA ILE A 85 15.54 -4.68 8.24
C ILE A 85 16.11 -4.26 6.89
N VAL A 86 16.76 -3.11 6.82
CA VAL A 86 17.32 -2.58 5.57
C VAL A 86 18.67 -3.24 5.30
N ARG A 87 18.89 -3.69 4.06
CA ARG A 87 20.18 -4.13 3.55
C ARG A 87 20.52 -3.39 2.26
N GLU A 88 21.78 -3.00 2.13
CA GLU A 88 22.31 -2.31 0.95
C GLU A 88 23.04 -3.30 0.04
N GLU A 89 23.61 -4.34 0.62
CA GLU A 89 24.22 -5.46 -0.06
C GLU A 89 23.20 -6.34 -0.79
N SER A 90 23.66 -7.01 -1.85
CA SER A 90 22.86 -8.04 -2.53
C SER A 90 22.71 -9.30 -1.67
N PRO A 91 21.59 -10.03 -1.80
CA PRO A 91 21.46 -11.34 -1.17
C PRO A 91 22.53 -12.32 -1.68
N PRO A 92 22.86 -13.37 -0.91
CA PRO A 92 23.67 -14.48 -1.40
C PRO A 92 23.09 -15.06 -2.70
N ALA A 93 23.95 -15.53 -3.62
CA ALA A 93 23.50 -16.13 -4.88
C ALA A 93 22.62 -17.38 -4.67
N ARG A 94 22.81 -18.08 -3.56
CA ARG A 94 22.04 -19.26 -3.14
C ARG A 94 21.65 -19.10 -1.67
N PRO A 95 20.59 -18.32 -1.36
CA PRO A 95 20.12 -18.20 0.01
C PRO A 95 19.56 -19.55 0.48
N GLY A 96 19.65 -19.81 1.78
CA GLY A 96 19.06 -20.96 2.44
C GLY A 96 17.68 -20.65 3.05
N PRO A 97 16.86 -21.67 3.37
CA PRO A 97 15.52 -21.48 3.95
C PRO A 97 15.50 -20.67 5.26
N ARG A 98 16.57 -20.77 6.06
CA ARG A 98 16.72 -20.08 7.35
C ARG A 98 17.34 -18.69 7.23
N ASP A 99 17.81 -18.30 6.04
CA ASP A 99 18.26 -16.93 5.81
C ASP A 99 17.07 -15.98 5.86
N ARG A 100 17.32 -14.74 6.27
CA ARG A 100 16.29 -13.72 6.42
C ARG A 100 16.04 -12.98 5.11
N LEU A 101 14.77 -12.70 4.84
CA LEU A 101 14.33 -11.84 3.75
C LEU A 101 14.29 -10.38 4.24
N TYR A 102 15.38 -9.67 3.99
CA TYR A 102 15.51 -8.24 4.29
C TYR A 102 14.82 -7.34 3.27
N TYR A 103 14.54 -6.10 3.66
CA TYR A 103 14.12 -5.06 2.72
C TYR A 103 15.22 -4.85 1.67
N ARG A 104 14.79 -4.69 0.41
CA ARG A 104 15.59 -4.66 -0.83
C ARG A 104 16.07 -6.00 -1.38
N TRP A 105 16.03 -7.09 -0.63
CA TRP A 105 16.35 -8.42 -1.19
C TRP A 105 15.19 -9.03 -1.98
N TYR A 106 13.97 -8.53 -1.78
CA TYR A 106 12.82 -8.91 -2.59
C TYR A 106 12.77 -8.11 -3.90
N ALA A 107 13.53 -8.56 -4.89
CA ALA A 107 13.56 -7.94 -6.21
C ALA A 107 13.69 -9.02 -7.29
N LYS A 108 13.11 -8.79 -8.46
CA LYS A 108 13.01 -9.82 -9.53
C LYS A 108 14.38 -10.22 -10.08
N GLU A 109 15.33 -9.28 -10.05
CA GLU A 109 16.71 -9.44 -10.44
C GLU A 109 17.49 -10.43 -9.56
N PHE A 110 17.03 -10.67 -8.32
CA PHE A 110 17.66 -11.64 -7.42
C PHE A 110 17.08 -13.04 -7.65
N GLU A 111 17.54 -13.70 -8.72
CA GLU A 111 17.03 -14.99 -9.14
C GLU A 111 17.13 -16.08 -8.06
N GLY A 112 18.19 -16.06 -7.23
CA GLY A 112 18.37 -17.00 -6.13
C GLY A 112 17.25 -16.90 -5.09
N VAL A 113 16.84 -15.67 -4.75
CA VAL A 113 15.70 -15.40 -3.87
C VAL A 113 14.40 -15.91 -4.51
N MET A 114 14.16 -15.58 -5.78
CA MET A 114 12.94 -15.97 -6.47
C MET A 114 12.83 -17.49 -6.67
N ARG A 115 13.97 -18.17 -6.89
CA ARG A 115 14.05 -19.63 -6.99
C ARG A 115 13.74 -20.28 -5.65
N LEU A 116 14.40 -19.87 -4.57
CA LEU A 116 14.16 -20.40 -3.23
C LEU A 116 12.69 -20.28 -2.82
N LEU A 117 12.06 -19.12 -3.08
CA LEU A 117 10.64 -18.92 -2.78
C LEU A 117 9.72 -19.85 -3.58
N ARG A 118 10.05 -20.14 -4.84
CA ARG A 118 9.32 -21.16 -5.63
C ARG A 118 9.53 -22.54 -5.04
N ASP A 119 10.75 -22.91 -4.70
CA ASP A 119 11.06 -24.23 -4.16
C ASP A 119 10.32 -24.46 -2.83
N LEU A 120 10.37 -23.49 -1.91
CA LEU A 120 9.68 -23.54 -0.61
C LEU A 120 8.15 -23.56 -0.71
N THR A 121 7.59 -23.24 -1.88
CA THR A 121 6.13 -23.24 -2.11
C THR A 121 5.69 -24.31 -3.11
N ALA A 122 6.56 -25.27 -3.43
CA ALA A 122 6.33 -26.31 -4.43
C ALA A 122 5.95 -25.72 -5.81
N GLY A 123 6.69 -24.70 -6.25
CA GLY A 123 6.50 -24.02 -7.54
C GLY A 123 5.33 -23.04 -7.59
N ARG A 124 4.53 -22.91 -6.52
CA ARG A 124 3.32 -22.08 -6.52
C ARG A 124 3.60 -20.58 -6.39
N PHE A 125 4.74 -20.20 -5.81
CA PHE A 125 5.08 -18.80 -5.56
C PHE A 125 4.99 -17.95 -6.84
N LYS A 126 4.31 -16.82 -6.73
CA LYS A 126 4.26 -15.78 -7.76
C LYS A 126 4.65 -14.44 -7.15
N ASP A 127 5.61 -13.74 -7.77
CA ASP A 127 5.79 -12.31 -7.49
C ASP A 127 4.54 -11.56 -7.96
N GLY A 128 3.96 -10.80 -7.05
CA GLY A 128 2.73 -10.08 -7.26
C GLY A 128 2.29 -9.35 -6.00
N ALA A 129 1.05 -8.85 -6.03
CA ALA A 129 0.51 -8.02 -4.96
C ALA A 129 0.62 -8.71 -3.60
N VAL A 130 0.15 -9.95 -3.45
CA VAL A 130 0.16 -10.70 -2.17
C VAL A 130 1.55 -10.73 -1.53
N ALA A 131 2.58 -11.08 -2.29
CA ALA A 131 3.94 -11.16 -1.78
C ALA A 131 4.46 -9.79 -1.32
N ARG A 132 4.20 -8.73 -2.10
CA ARG A 132 4.59 -7.35 -1.74
C ARG A 132 3.85 -6.83 -0.52
N VAL A 133 2.55 -7.13 -0.41
CA VAL A 133 1.73 -6.83 0.76
C VAL A 133 2.36 -7.44 2.01
N LEU A 134 2.61 -8.74 1.97
CA LEU A 134 3.11 -9.50 3.09
C LEU A 134 4.52 -9.07 3.49
N ALA A 135 5.40 -8.85 2.50
CA ALA A 135 6.77 -8.39 2.74
C ALA A 135 6.77 -7.04 3.46
N MET A 136 5.91 -6.10 3.02
CA MET A 136 5.75 -4.82 3.71
C MET A 136 5.21 -4.94 5.11
N GLU A 137 4.26 -5.84 5.36
CA GLU A 137 3.72 -6.07 6.70
C GLU A 137 4.76 -6.62 7.67
N PHE A 138 5.66 -7.49 7.22
CA PHE A 138 6.80 -7.91 8.02
C PHE A 138 7.76 -6.74 8.29
N TRP A 139 8.25 -6.09 7.22
CA TRP A 139 9.33 -5.11 7.38
C TRP A 139 8.90 -3.86 8.14
N THR A 140 7.65 -3.43 8.01
CA THR A 140 7.12 -2.26 8.76
C THR A 140 6.85 -2.56 10.24
N ARG A 141 6.75 -3.83 10.63
CA ARG A 141 6.74 -4.27 12.03
C ARG A 141 8.16 -4.48 12.60
N GLY A 142 9.19 -4.25 11.79
CA GLY A 142 10.57 -4.49 12.21
C GLY A 142 10.97 -5.96 12.20
N GLU A 143 10.29 -6.78 11.39
CA GLU A 143 10.55 -8.21 11.26
C GLU A 143 11.16 -8.51 9.89
N ALA A 144 12.30 -9.23 9.86
CA ALA A 144 12.85 -9.82 8.65
C ALA A 144 12.61 -11.33 8.77
N PRO A 145 11.55 -11.87 8.15
CA PRO A 145 11.21 -13.28 8.28
C PRO A 145 12.29 -14.12 7.60
N THR A 146 12.46 -15.36 8.04
CA THR A 146 13.19 -16.34 7.23
C THR A 146 12.45 -16.59 5.92
N PHE A 147 13.16 -17.05 4.89
CA PHE A 147 12.52 -17.43 3.62
C PHE A 147 11.43 -18.49 3.83
N GLU A 148 11.65 -19.45 4.74
CA GLU A 148 10.66 -20.46 5.11
C GLU A 148 9.40 -19.84 5.75
N GLU A 149 9.56 -18.94 6.73
CA GLU A 149 8.42 -18.25 7.36
C GLU A 149 7.65 -17.39 6.37
N PHE A 150 8.37 -16.70 5.48
CA PHE A 150 7.75 -15.91 4.43
C PHE A 150 6.98 -16.79 3.44
N ALA A 151 7.55 -17.91 3.00
CA ALA A 151 6.89 -18.85 2.08
C ALA A 151 5.62 -19.47 2.70
N ARG A 152 5.66 -19.84 3.98
CA ARG A 152 4.47 -20.33 4.71
C ARG A 152 3.40 -19.25 4.81
N SER A 153 3.79 -18.05 5.21
CA SER A 153 2.89 -16.89 5.34
C SER A 153 2.28 -16.50 3.99
N TRP A 154 3.07 -16.55 2.92
CA TRP A 154 2.60 -16.29 1.56
C TRP A 154 1.59 -17.34 1.12
N THR A 155 1.85 -18.63 1.38
CA THR A 155 0.94 -19.73 1.03
C THR A 155 -0.42 -19.54 1.71
N LYS A 156 -0.42 -19.17 3.01
CA LYS A 156 -1.65 -18.84 3.73
C LYS A 156 -2.35 -17.61 3.16
N ALA A 157 -1.63 -16.52 2.95
CA ALA A 157 -2.19 -15.28 2.41
C ALA A 157 -2.76 -15.45 0.99
N LYS A 158 -2.14 -16.31 0.18
CA LYS A 158 -2.60 -16.62 -1.18
C LYS A 158 -3.92 -17.39 -1.17
N ALA A 159 -4.12 -18.31 -0.23
CA ALA A 159 -5.40 -19.00 -0.05
C ALA A 159 -6.53 -18.05 0.39
N GLU A 160 -6.17 -16.95 1.06
CA GLU A 160 -7.10 -15.93 1.54
C GLU A 160 -7.13 -14.68 0.66
N GLU A 161 -6.63 -14.73 -0.58
CA GLU A 161 -6.42 -13.53 -1.39
C GLU A 161 -7.70 -12.74 -1.70
N TYR A 162 -8.86 -13.41 -1.67
CA TYR A 162 -10.17 -12.77 -1.80
C TYR A 162 -10.43 -11.72 -0.70
N ARG A 163 -9.76 -11.82 0.46
CA ARG A 163 -9.83 -10.83 1.55
C ARG A 163 -9.10 -9.53 1.19
N LEU A 164 -8.25 -9.53 0.17
CA LEU A 164 -7.62 -8.30 -0.35
C LEU A 164 -8.60 -7.44 -1.17
N LEU A 165 -9.82 -7.92 -1.43
CA LEU A 165 -10.90 -7.16 -2.05
C LEU A 165 -11.50 -6.17 -1.04
N THR A 166 -10.78 -5.09 -0.78
CA THR A 166 -11.28 -3.97 0.00
C THR A 166 -11.94 -2.93 -0.91
N PRO A 167 -12.84 -2.07 -0.38
CA PRO A 167 -13.50 -1.02 -1.17
C PRO A 167 -12.53 -0.11 -1.94
N GLU A 168 -11.31 0.08 -1.42
CA GLU A 168 -10.25 0.85 -2.07
C GLU A 168 -9.80 0.26 -3.41
N TYR A 169 -10.04 -1.03 -3.64
CA TYR A 169 -9.94 -1.67 -4.96
C TYR A 169 -11.28 -1.61 -5.68
N ALA A 170 -11.76 -0.39 -5.95
CA ALA A 170 -13.10 -0.12 -6.47
C ALA A 170 -13.46 -0.96 -7.72
N TYR A 171 -12.53 -1.17 -8.65
CA TYR A 171 -12.79 -2.01 -9.84
C TYR A 171 -13.13 -3.45 -9.45
N LEU A 172 -12.27 -4.09 -8.65
CA LEU A 172 -12.45 -5.47 -8.26
C LEU A 172 -13.69 -5.64 -7.37
N THR A 173 -13.95 -4.65 -6.52
CA THR A 173 -15.17 -4.60 -5.70
C THR A 173 -16.41 -4.50 -6.58
N ASP A 174 -16.44 -3.58 -7.54
CA ASP A 174 -17.58 -3.40 -8.44
C ASP A 174 -17.77 -4.60 -9.38
N LEU A 175 -16.69 -5.21 -9.86
CA LEU A 175 -16.74 -6.44 -10.65
C LEU A 175 -17.41 -7.58 -9.86
N LYS A 176 -17.01 -7.79 -8.59
CA LYS A 176 -17.62 -8.79 -7.71
C LYS A 176 -19.10 -8.54 -7.44
N HIS A 177 -19.52 -7.28 -7.41
CA HIS A 177 -20.92 -6.89 -7.17
C HIS A 177 -21.72 -6.67 -8.46
N HIS A 178 -21.20 -7.05 -9.63
CA HIS A 178 -21.85 -6.82 -10.93
C HIS A 178 -22.20 -5.34 -11.22
N ARG A 179 -21.34 -4.42 -10.73
CA ARG A 179 -21.44 -2.96 -10.94
C ARG A 179 -20.37 -2.40 -11.89
N ALA A 180 -19.50 -3.26 -12.42
CA ALA A 180 -18.50 -2.88 -13.40
C ALA A 180 -18.88 -3.41 -14.78
N ASP A 181 -19.27 -2.51 -15.67
CA ASP A 181 -19.57 -2.76 -17.09
C ASP A 181 -18.56 -2.02 -17.99
N GLY A 182 -18.85 -1.93 -19.30
CA GLY A 182 -18.00 -1.23 -20.26
C GLY A 182 -17.75 0.25 -19.93
N GLU A 183 -18.67 0.90 -19.20
CA GLU A 183 -18.62 2.32 -18.84
C GLU A 183 -17.95 2.57 -17.49
N TRP A 184 -17.50 1.52 -16.80
CA TRP A 184 -16.92 1.63 -15.45
C TRP A 184 -15.78 2.66 -15.36
N LYS A 185 -14.96 2.77 -16.42
CA LYS A 185 -13.86 3.76 -16.46
C LYS A 185 -14.38 5.20 -16.45
N ALA A 186 -15.49 5.48 -17.13
CA ALA A 186 -16.13 6.79 -17.13
C ALA A 186 -16.71 7.09 -15.74
N VAL A 187 -17.40 6.12 -15.14
CA VAL A 187 -17.92 6.21 -13.76
C VAL A 187 -16.80 6.50 -12.76
N ARG A 188 -15.68 5.77 -12.85
CA ARG A 188 -14.52 5.98 -11.99
C ARG A 188 -13.97 7.40 -12.11
N LYS A 189 -13.80 7.90 -13.33
CA LYS A 189 -13.30 9.27 -13.58
C LYS A 189 -14.26 10.33 -13.03
N ALA A 190 -15.57 10.17 -13.22
CA ALA A 190 -16.57 11.09 -12.70
C ALA A 190 -16.54 11.14 -11.16
N LYS A 191 -16.47 9.97 -10.50
CA LYS A 191 -16.35 9.87 -9.04
C LYS A 191 -15.06 10.47 -8.51
N ALA A 192 -13.92 10.18 -9.15
CA ALA A 192 -12.64 10.77 -8.76
C ALA A 192 -12.64 12.31 -8.92
N LYS A 193 -13.21 12.84 -10.00
CA LYS A 193 -13.37 14.29 -10.22
C LYS A 193 -14.27 14.94 -9.17
N SER A 194 -15.39 14.29 -8.83
CA SER A 194 -16.30 14.74 -7.76
C SER A 194 -15.61 14.75 -6.39
N ALA A 195 -14.86 13.69 -6.06
CA ALA A 195 -14.07 13.62 -4.85
C ALA A 195 -13.03 14.76 -4.78
N LEU A 196 -12.23 14.95 -5.83
CA LEU A 196 -11.22 16.01 -5.90
C LEU A 196 -11.84 17.42 -5.75
N LYS A 197 -12.99 17.68 -6.40
CA LYS A 197 -13.70 18.95 -6.25
C LYS A 197 -14.14 19.18 -4.80
N THR A 198 -14.66 18.15 -4.14
CA THR A 198 -15.07 18.23 -2.74
C THR A 198 -13.87 18.43 -1.83
N LEU A 199 -12.78 17.70 -2.07
CA LEU A 199 -11.51 17.82 -1.33
C LEU A 199 -10.93 19.24 -1.42
N ALA A 200 -10.91 19.82 -2.62
CA ALA A 200 -10.43 21.20 -2.82
C ALA A 200 -11.26 22.23 -2.05
N ARG A 201 -12.57 22.00 -1.89
CA ARG A 201 -13.45 22.86 -1.10
C ARG A 201 -13.21 22.75 0.39
N VAL A 202 -13.08 21.52 0.92
CA VAL A 202 -13.05 21.30 2.38
C VAL A 202 -11.66 21.36 2.99
N ALA A 203 -10.63 21.09 2.18
CA ALA A 203 -9.23 21.10 2.60
C ALA A 203 -8.41 21.87 1.55
N PRO A 204 -8.55 23.19 1.45
CA PRO A 204 -7.74 24.02 0.56
C PRO A 204 -6.24 23.94 0.93
N VAL A 205 -5.38 24.32 -0.02
CA VAL A 205 -3.92 24.45 0.18
C VAL A 205 -3.63 25.79 0.85
#